data_AF-A0A0Q6WGC3-F1
#
_entry.id   AF-A0A0Q6WGC3-F1
#
_cell.length_a   1.000
_cell.length_b   1.000
_cell.length_c   1.000
_cell.angle_alpha   90.00
_cell.angle_beta   90.00
_cell.angle_gamma   90.00
#
_symmetry.space_group_name_H-M   'P 1'
#
loop_
_entity.id
_entity.type
_entity.pdbx_description
1 polymer ?
#
loop_
_entity_poly.entity_id
_entity_poly.type
_entity_poly.pdbx_seq_one_letter_code
_entity_poly.pdbx_strand_id
1 'polypeptide(L)'
;MLTEWLDAEGRFFHPEPQVRVVPLPHGSHCVVVDNVLANPEGVRQWAASQAFRPPTHFPYPGLVLDAPKVLGERMADFFAKHARAPLGGRRTLHQEARLSLLNTPPEALDHRLWLCHRDVVLVDRSLLCAASVLYLFHDPALGGTSFYRPLRDPQEIDRVLEDSFKLDGPTFSARYGVEPGYMKGDNAHFARVAKVLAVWNRAIFYDGSLFHSPDVDQPTLLSSDALRGRLTLNGFFTCKRQAA
;
A
#
# COMPACT_ATOMS: atom_id res chain seq x y z
N MET A 1 7.49 23.88 6.91
CA MET A 1 7.07 22.56 6.39
C MET A 1 8.13 21.51 6.64
N LEU A 2 9.30 21.53 5.98
CA LEU A 2 10.31 20.47 6.20
C LEU A 2 10.80 20.37 7.65
N THR A 3 10.96 21.50 8.36
CA THR A 3 11.51 21.55 9.72
C THR A 3 10.73 20.72 10.74
N GLU A 4 9.40 20.64 10.61
CA GLU A 4 8.56 19.88 11.54
C GLU A 4 8.72 18.37 11.34
N TRP A 5 9.22 17.92 10.19
CA TRP A 5 9.43 16.50 9.89
C TRP A 5 10.85 16.04 10.20
N LEU A 6 11.73 16.95 10.60
CA LEU A 6 13.08 16.61 11.00
C LEU A 6 13.12 16.29 12.49
N ASP A 7 14.07 15.47 12.90
CA ASP A 7 14.42 15.32 14.31
C ASP A 7 15.28 16.49 14.82
N ALA A 8 15.71 16.40 16.08
CA ALA A 8 16.54 17.44 16.72
C ALA A 8 17.89 17.64 16.01
N GLU A 9 18.39 16.63 15.31
CA GLU A 9 19.63 16.66 14.52
C GLU A 9 19.41 17.09 13.07
N GLY A 10 18.18 17.45 12.68
CA GLY A 10 17.86 17.89 11.32
C GLY A 10 17.72 16.74 10.31
N ARG A 11 17.57 15.49 10.78
CA ARG A 11 17.44 14.30 9.92
C ARG A 11 15.99 14.03 9.59
N PHE A 12 15.73 13.64 8.34
CA PHE A 12 14.40 13.22 7.90
C PHE A 12 14.17 11.71 8.07
N PHE A 13 15.17 10.91 7.67
CA PHE A 13 15.16 9.46 7.87
C PHE A 13 15.97 9.07 9.09
N HIS A 14 15.53 8.03 9.77
CA HIS A 14 16.29 7.45 10.89
C HIS A 14 17.69 7.05 10.39
N PRO A 15 18.76 7.28 11.16
CA PRO A 15 20.13 6.96 10.73
C PRO A 15 20.36 5.45 10.54
N GLU A 16 19.62 4.62 11.30
CA GLU A 16 19.76 3.17 11.34
C GLU A 16 18.41 2.48 11.11
N PRO A 17 17.85 2.53 9.88
CA PRO A 17 16.62 1.81 9.58
C PRO A 17 16.90 0.31 9.52
N GLN A 18 16.00 -0.50 10.09
CA GLN A 18 16.18 -1.96 10.13
C GLN A 18 15.51 -2.59 8.91
N VAL A 19 16.30 -3.02 7.93
CA VAL A 19 15.81 -3.59 6.68
C VAL A 19 15.82 -5.11 6.75
N ARG A 20 14.71 -5.74 6.36
CA ARG A 20 14.63 -7.18 6.10
C ARG A 20 13.88 -7.45 4.81
N VAL A 21 14.23 -8.55 4.14
CA VAL A 21 13.55 -9.01 2.94
C VAL A 21 12.72 -10.23 3.31
N VAL A 22 11.41 -10.11 3.14
CA VAL A 22 10.45 -11.19 3.37
C VAL A 22 10.18 -11.86 2.03
N PRO A 23 10.46 -13.17 1.87
CA PRO A 23 10.14 -13.88 0.65
C PRO A 23 8.61 -13.98 0.51
N LEU A 24 8.14 -13.74 -0.71
CA LEU A 24 6.79 -14.01 -1.17
C LEU A 24 6.84 -15.15 -2.21
N PRO A 25 5.71 -15.79 -2.54
CA PRO A 25 5.69 -16.84 -3.54
C PRO A 25 6.28 -16.43 -4.90
N HIS A 26 6.69 -17.43 -5.68
CA HIS A 26 7.23 -17.26 -7.03
C HIS A 26 8.50 -16.37 -7.11
N GLY A 27 9.33 -16.39 -6.07
CA GLY A 27 10.58 -15.62 -6.02
C GLY A 27 10.38 -14.12 -5.86
N SER A 28 9.16 -13.69 -5.53
CA SER A 28 8.86 -12.29 -5.22
C SER A 28 9.30 -11.93 -3.81
N HIS A 29 9.41 -10.64 -3.51
CA HIS A 29 9.87 -10.18 -2.21
C HIS A 29 9.02 -8.99 -1.72
N CYS A 30 8.88 -8.88 -0.41
CA CYS A 30 8.47 -7.67 0.27
C CYS A 30 9.65 -7.19 1.14
N VAL A 31 10.13 -5.97 0.88
CA VAL A 31 11.16 -5.35 1.72
C VAL A 31 10.44 -4.64 2.87
N VAL A 32 10.70 -5.07 4.10
CA VAL A 32 10.15 -4.47 5.30
C VAL A 32 11.25 -3.66 5.98
N VAL A 33 10.93 -2.42 6.32
CA VAL A 33 11.86 -1.48 6.93
C VAL A 33 11.23 -0.90 8.19
N ASP A 34 11.80 -1.19 9.35
CA ASP A 34 11.42 -0.57 10.62
C ASP A 34 12.25 0.69 10.87
N ASN A 35 11.68 1.64 11.62
CA ASN A 35 12.29 2.94 11.94
C ASN A 35 12.65 3.72 10.67
N VAL A 36 11.68 4.04 9.82
CA VAL A 36 11.94 4.75 8.55
C VAL A 36 12.22 6.22 8.77
N LEU A 37 11.28 6.95 9.36
CA LEU A 37 11.40 8.38 9.61
C LEU A 37 12.15 8.61 10.93
N ALA A 38 12.94 9.68 10.98
CA ALA A 38 13.56 10.13 12.21
C ALA A 38 12.55 10.78 13.15
N ASN A 39 11.62 11.56 12.59
CA ASN A 39 10.51 12.18 13.32
C ASN A 39 9.15 11.84 12.65
N PRO A 40 8.63 10.61 12.83
CA PRO A 40 7.34 10.21 12.26
C PRO A 40 6.16 11.01 12.85
N GLU A 41 6.28 11.48 14.08
CA GLU A 41 5.23 12.27 14.73
C GLU A 41 5.05 13.64 14.06
N GLY A 42 6.14 14.27 13.63
CA GLY A 42 6.09 15.51 12.85
C GLY A 42 5.29 15.39 11.55
N VAL A 43 5.48 14.28 10.81
CA VAL A 43 4.70 14.00 9.59
C VAL A 43 3.22 13.76 9.93
N ARG A 44 2.95 13.01 11.00
CA ARG A 44 1.59 12.71 11.46
C ARG A 44 0.83 13.95 11.94
N GLN A 45 1.48 14.85 12.68
CA GLN A 45 0.91 16.12 13.12
C GLN A 45 0.64 17.06 11.96
N TRP A 46 1.60 17.18 11.03
CA TRP A 46 1.39 17.93 9.80
C TRP A 46 0.20 17.38 9.02
N ALA A 47 0.09 16.06 8.87
CA ALA A 47 -1.05 15.42 8.20
C ALA A 47 -2.37 15.77 8.88
N ALA A 48 -2.44 15.73 10.22
CA ALA A 48 -3.64 16.09 10.98
C ALA A 48 -4.09 17.55 10.78
N SER A 49 -3.19 18.44 10.36
CA SER A 49 -3.53 19.83 10.04
C SER A 49 -3.92 20.03 8.55
N GLN A 50 -3.96 18.97 7.74
CA GLN A 50 -4.32 19.04 6.32
C GLN A 50 -5.76 18.58 6.07
N ALA A 51 -6.29 18.98 4.91
CA ALA A 51 -7.58 18.50 4.43
C ALA A 51 -7.39 17.30 3.48
N PHE A 52 -7.85 16.13 3.90
CA PHE A 52 -7.93 14.94 3.04
C PHE A 52 -9.23 14.91 2.23
N ARG A 53 -9.19 14.32 1.04
CA ARG A 53 -10.35 14.22 0.13
C ARG A 53 -10.47 12.82 -0.46
N PRO A 54 -11.68 12.37 -0.85
CA PRO A 54 -11.81 11.14 -1.63
C PRO A 54 -10.99 11.21 -2.93
N PRO A 55 -10.38 10.09 -3.36
CA PRO A 55 -9.66 10.04 -4.63
C PRO A 55 -10.61 10.19 -5.82
N THR A 56 -10.14 10.84 -6.89
CA THR A 56 -10.92 11.05 -8.13
C THR A 56 -10.56 10.08 -9.25
N HIS A 57 -9.36 9.52 -9.25
CA HIS A 57 -8.79 8.81 -10.42
C HIS A 57 -8.50 7.32 -10.20
N PHE A 58 -8.62 6.82 -8.97
CA PHE A 58 -8.34 5.43 -8.63
C PHE A 58 -9.24 4.99 -7.47
N PRO A 59 -9.57 3.69 -7.39
CA PRO A 59 -10.33 3.17 -6.26
C PRO A 59 -9.44 3.12 -5.01
N TYR A 60 -9.82 3.80 -3.95
CA TYR A 60 -9.20 3.66 -2.63
C TYR A 60 -10.27 3.83 -1.54
N PRO A 61 -10.30 2.97 -0.50
CA PRO A 61 -11.33 2.97 0.53
C PRO A 61 -11.07 4.02 1.61
N GLY A 62 -11.01 5.28 1.19
CA GLY A 62 -11.02 6.40 2.12
C GLY A 62 -10.55 7.70 1.51
N LEU A 63 -9.78 8.46 2.28
CA LEU A 63 -9.34 9.80 1.91
C LEU A 63 -7.85 9.82 1.60
N VAL A 64 -7.45 10.71 0.70
CA VAL A 64 -6.06 10.90 0.29
C VAL A 64 -5.67 12.36 0.37
N LEU A 65 -4.36 12.59 0.47
CA LEU A 65 -3.71 13.88 0.41
C LEU A 65 -2.44 13.72 -0.41
N ASP A 66 -2.31 14.47 -1.50
CA ASP A 66 -1.07 14.48 -2.27
C ASP A 66 0.08 14.99 -1.42
N ALA A 67 1.18 14.25 -1.40
CA ALA A 67 2.33 14.66 -0.64
C ALA A 67 3.06 15.81 -1.36
N PRO A 68 3.67 16.75 -0.63
CA PRO A 68 4.60 17.71 -1.21
C PRO A 68 5.69 16.98 -2.00
N LYS A 69 6.05 17.51 -3.18
CA LYS A 69 7.02 16.88 -4.10
C LYS A 69 8.32 16.42 -3.40
N VAL A 70 8.82 17.23 -2.48
CA VAL A 70 10.04 16.92 -1.69
C VAL A 70 9.91 15.63 -0.88
N LEU A 71 8.72 15.29 -0.40
CA LEU A 71 8.48 14.03 0.30
C LEU A 71 8.61 12.84 -0.66
N GLY A 72 8.04 12.96 -1.87
CA GLY A 72 8.21 11.95 -2.93
C GLY A 72 9.67 11.76 -3.35
N GLU A 73 10.42 12.85 -3.52
CA GLU A 73 11.86 12.81 -3.84
C GLU A 73 12.66 12.10 -2.74
N ARG A 74 12.45 12.47 -1.46
CA ARG A 74 13.10 11.80 -0.32
C ARG A 74 12.75 10.31 -0.24
N MET A 75 11.47 9.97 -0.43
CA MET A 75 11.03 8.57 -0.43
C MET A 75 11.67 7.78 -1.58
N ALA A 76 11.87 8.41 -2.76
CA ALA A 76 12.56 7.77 -3.87
C ALA A 76 14.04 7.50 -3.57
N ASP A 77 14.72 8.41 -2.87
CA ASP A 77 16.11 8.20 -2.41
C ASP A 77 16.19 7.05 -1.40
N PHE A 78 15.28 7.02 -0.43
CA PHE A 78 15.20 5.94 0.56
C PHE A 78 14.92 4.59 -0.10
N PHE A 79 13.94 4.56 -1.00
CA PHE A 79 13.62 3.38 -1.80
C PHE A 79 14.83 2.91 -2.62
N ALA A 80 15.54 3.82 -3.30
CA ALA A 80 16.71 3.51 -4.08
C ALA A 80 17.84 2.87 -3.25
N LYS A 81 18.00 3.32 -2.00
CA LYS A 81 19.02 2.82 -1.06
C LYS A 81 18.67 1.48 -0.44
N HIS A 82 17.40 1.28 -0.04
CA HIS A 82 17.05 0.16 0.85
C HIS A 82 16.20 -0.94 0.20
N ALA A 83 15.43 -0.64 -0.85
CA ALA A 83 14.40 -1.56 -1.35
C ALA A 83 14.47 -1.83 -2.85
N ARG A 84 15.00 -0.91 -3.66
CA ARG A 84 14.99 -1.04 -5.13
C ARG A 84 15.73 -2.28 -5.63
N ALA A 85 16.95 -2.51 -5.13
CA ALA A 85 17.76 -3.65 -5.58
C ALA A 85 17.16 -5.01 -5.14
N PRO A 86 16.73 -5.21 -3.89
CA PRO A 86 16.01 -6.42 -3.49
C PRO A 86 14.76 -6.74 -4.31
N LEU A 87 14.07 -5.72 -4.85
CA LEU A 87 12.92 -5.89 -5.73
C LEU A 87 13.30 -6.06 -7.22
N GLY A 88 14.58 -6.19 -7.55
CA GLY A 88 15.07 -6.37 -8.93
C GLY A 88 15.00 -5.09 -9.79
N GLY A 89 14.89 -3.92 -9.15
CA GLY A 89 14.88 -2.63 -9.82
C GLY A 89 16.28 -2.07 -10.08
N ARG A 90 16.40 -1.29 -11.16
CA ARG A 90 17.57 -0.48 -11.54
C ARG A 90 17.06 0.87 -12.04
N ARG A 91 17.54 1.97 -11.47
CA ARG A 91 17.18 3.36 -11.85
C ARG A 91 15.68 3.68 -11.71
N THR A 92 15.37 4.61 -10.81
CA THR A 92 14.03 5.19 -10.66
C THR A 92 13.77 6.14 -11.82
N LEU A 93 12.64 6.00 -12.49
CA LEU A 93 12.19 6.81 -13.62
C LEU A 93 11.10 7.80 -13.21
N HIS A 94 10.23 7.36 -12.31
CA HIS A 94 9.12 8.15 -11.79
C HIS A 94 8.91 7.82 -10.32
N GLN A 95 8.45 8.82 -9.57
CA GLN A 95 8.04 8.66 -8.19
C GLN A 95 6.84 9.54 -7.88
N GLU A 96 5.97 9.02 -7.03
CA GLU A 96 4.84 9.74 -6.45
C GLU A 96 4.73 9.34 -4.98
N ALA A 97 4.26 10.26 -4.15
CA ALA A 97 3.88 9.94 -2.78
C ALA A 97 2.57 10.63 -2.42
N ARG A 98 1.80 9.99 -1.54
CA ARG A 98 0.57 10.54 -0.98
C ARG A 98 0.38 10.03 0.44
N LEU A 99 -0.29 10.81 1.27
CA LEU A 99 -0.83 10.28 2.51
C LEU A 99 -2.22 9.72 2.23
N SER A 100 -2.57 8.66 2.93
CA SER A 100 -3.87 8.02 2.79
C SER A 100 -4.43 7.66 4.17
N LEU A 101 -5.72 7.94 4.34
CA LEU A 101 -6.51 7.58 5.52
C LEU A 101 -7.56 6.58 5.08
N LEU A 102 -7.40 5.34 5.51
CA LEU A 102 -8.41 4.31 5.28
C LEU A 102 -9.52 4.49 6.30
N ASN A 103 -10.72 4.90 5.84
CA ASN A 103 -11.83 5.28 6.70
C ASN A 103 -13.21 4.78 6.21
N THR A 104 -13.28 4.10 5.07
CA THR A 104 -14.56 3.62 4.52
C THR A 104 -15.05 2.40 5.32
N PRO A 105 -16.26 2.42 5.91
CA PRO A 105 -16.79 1.24 6.57
C PRO A 105 -17.23 0.17 5.54
N PRO A 106 -17.27 -1.13 5.91
CA PRO A 106 -17.54 -2.23 4.98
C PRO A 106 -18.84 -2.07 4.18
N GLU A 107 -19.90 -1.54 4.80
CA GLU A 107 -21.20 -1.31 4.19
C GLU A 107 -21.21 -0.22 3.11
N ALA A 108 -20.21 0.67 3.12
CA ALA A 108 -20.02 1.72 2.12
C ALA A 108 -18.84 1.40 1.16
N LEU A 109 -18.25 0.22 1.30
CA LEU A 109 -17.10 -0.19 0.50
C LEU A 109 -17.53 -0.53 -0.92
N ASP A 110 -16.93 0.16 -1.89
CA ASP A 110 -17.10 -0.12 -3.31
C ASP A 110 -16.74 -1.59 -3.61
N HIS A 111 -17.55 -2.27 -4.43
CA HIS A 111 -17.40 -3.70 -4.71
C HIS A 111 -16.08 -4.06 -5.41
N ARG A 112 -15.47 -3.10 -6.12
CA ARG A 112 -14.11 -3.23 -6.67
C ARG A 112 -13.04 -3.48 -5.60
N LEU A 113 -13.35 -3.13 -4.35
CA LEU A 113 -12.45 -3.22 -3.20
C LEU A 113 -12.77 -4.41 -2.29
N TRP A 114 -13.70 -5.29 -2.67
CA TRP A 114 -14.00 -6.53 -1.94
C TRP A 114 -12.96 -7.64 -2.20
N LEU A 115 -12.10 -7.44 -3.20
CA LEU A 115 -11.01 -8.32 -3.55
C LEU A 115 -9.64 -7.67 -3.31
N CYS A 116 -8.59 -8.49 -3.31
CA CYS A 116 -7.23 -8.01 -3.50
C CYS A 116 -7.06 -7.44 -4.91
N HIS A 117 -6.12 -6.50 -5.06
CA HIS A 117 -5.85 -5.80 -6.31
C HIS A 117 -4.35 -5.80 -6.64
N ARG A 118 -4.05 -5.30 -7.84
CA ARG A 118 -2.71 -4.92 -8.29
C ARG A 118 -2.73 -3.42 -8.52
N ASP A 119 -1.65 -2.72 -8.16
CA ASP A 119 -1.51 -1.28 -8.44
C ASP A 119 -1.30 -1.03 -9.95
N VAL A 120 -0.71 -2.00 -10.63
CA VAL A 120 -0.48 -1.94 -12.07
C VAL A 120 -0.69 -3.30 -12.71
N VAL A 121 -1.15 -3.28 -13.95
CA VAL A 121 -1.02 -4.41 -14.87
C VAL A 121 0.20 -4.10 -15.74
N LEU A 122 1.33 -4.75 -15.48
CA LEU A 122 2.58 -4.47 -16.18
C LEU A 122 2.48 -4.88 -17.65
N VAL A 123 2.43 -3.88 -18.54
CA VAL A 123 2.48 -4.07 -20.00
C VAL A 123 3.93 -4.19 -20.49
N ASP A 124 4.84 -3.38 -19.95
CA ASP A 124 6.28 -3.44 -20.25
C ASP A 124 7.03 -4.19 -19.14
N ARG A 125 7.45 -5.42 -19.44
CA ARG A 125 8.22 -6.27 -18.51
C ARG A 125 9.63 -5.72 -18.21
N SER A 126 10.12 -4.75 -18.97
CA SER A 126 11.37 -4.04 -18.67
C SER A 126 11.23 -3.07 -17.49
N LEU A 127 10.02 -2.86 -17.00
CA LEU A 127 9.72 -1.98 -15.87
C LEU A 127 9.34 -2.76 -14.61
N LEU A 128 9.75 -2.20 -13.47
CA LEU A 128 9.24 -2.52 -12.15
C LEU A 128 8.39 -1.33 -11.71
N CYS A 129 7.14 -1.56 -11.33
CA CYS A 129 6.35 -0.58 -10.60
C CYS A 129 6.29 -1.03 -9.15
N ALA A 130 7.10 -0.43 -8.29
CA ALA A 130 7.09 -0.72 -6.87
C ALA A 130 6.09 0.20 -6.15
N ALA A 131 5.45 -0.34 -5.11
CA ALA A 131 4.60 0.41 -4.20
C ALA A 131 5.16 0.31 -2.78
N SER A 132 4.75 1.23 -1.93
CA SER A 132 5.11 1.25 -0.52
C SER A 132 4.00 1.76 0.37
N VAL A 133 4.00 1.26 1.60
CA VAL A 133 3.09 1.68 2.66
C VAL A 133 3.91 1.88 3.92
N LEU A 134 4.04 3.12 4.38
CA LEU A 134 4.60 3.47 5.68
C LEU A 134 3.46 3.70 6.67
N TYR A 135 3.41 2.90 7.74
CA TYR A 135 2.36 2.98 8.76
C TYR A 135 2.65 4.08 9.78
N LEU A 136 1.73 5.04 9.88
CA LEU A 136 1.81 6.21 10.76
C LEU A 136 0.67 6.21 11.79
N PHE A 137 0.45 5.05 12.41
CA PHE A 137 -0.47 4.86 13.53
C PHE A 137 0.11 3.86 14.53
N HIS A 138 -0.31 3.95 15.80
CA HIS A 138 0.20 3.09 16.87
C HIS A 138 -0.64 1.84 17.09
N ASP A 139 -1.94 1.88 16.82
CA ASP A 139 -2.84 0.77 17.11
C ASP A 139 -2.66 -0.36 16.06
N PRO A 140 -2.07 -1.51 16.44
CA PRO A 140 -1.85 -2.61 15.51
C PRO A 140 -3.17 -3.26 15.06
N ALA A 141 -4.30 -3.04 15.75
CA ALA A 141 -5.61 -3.56 15.34
C ALA A 141 -6.14 -2.90 14.06
N LEU A 142 -5.57 -1.75 13.65
CA LEU A 142 -5.78 -1.15 12.33
C LEU A 142 -5.10 -1.94 11.20
N GLY A 143 -4.37 -3.01 11.53
CA GLY A 143 -4.11 -4.13 10.65
C GLY A 143 -2.74 -4.11 9.99
N GLY A 144 -2.72 -4.10 8.65
CA GLY A 144 -1.46 -4.23 7.89
C GLY A 144 -1.72 -4.33 6.39
N THR A 145 -0.89 -5.12 5.71
CA THR A 145 -1.07 -5.44 4.29
C THR A 145 -0.96 -6.95 4.11
N SER A 146 -1.94 -7.51 3.41
CA SER A 146 -1.97 -8.93 3.03
C SER A 146 -1.65 -9.09 1.56
N PHE A 147 -0.93 -10.16 1.22
CA PHE A 147 -0.55 -10.55 -0.13
C PHE A 147 -1.22 -11.87 -0.48
N TYR A 148 -1.59 -12.01 -1.75
CA TYR A 148 -2.39 -13.13 -2.23
C TYR A 148 -1.80 -13.74 -3.49
N ARG A 149 -2.14 -15.01 -3.74
CA ARG A 149 -1.94 -15.66 -5.03
C ARG A 149 -3.29 -16.09 -5.61
N PRO A 150 -3.46 -16.05 -6.94
CA PRO A 150 -4.64 -16.61 -7.56
C PRO A 150 -4.73 -18.14 -7.35
N LEU A 151 -5.96 -18.64 -7.28
CA LEU A 151 -6.31 -20.06 -7.21
C LEU A 151 -6.90 -20.61 -8.51
N ARG A 152 -7.28 -19.70 -9.43
CA ARG A 152 -7.83 -20.01 -10.75
C ARG A 152 -6.82 -19.68 -11.84
N ASP A 153 -7.09 -20.10 -13.07
CA ASP A 153 -6.23 -19.77 -14.19
C ASP A 153 -6.23 -18.24 -14.45
N PRO A 154 -5.18 -17.70 -15.09
CA PRO A 154 -5.06 -16.26 -15.30
C PRO A 154 -6.24 -15.64 -16.04
N GLN A 155 -6.88 -16.33 -17.01
CA GLN A 155 -7.99 -15.77 -17.77
C GLN A 155 -9.25 -15.67 -16.91
N GLU A 156 -9.52 -16.67 -16.06
CA GLU A 156 -10.59 -16.58 -15.07
C GLU A 156 -10.36 -15.44 -14.09
N ILE A 157 -9.14 -15.28 -13.57
CA ILE A 157 -8.80 -14.19 -12.65
C ILE A 157 -8.96 -12.82 -13.31
N ASP A 158 -8.45 -12.66 -14.53
CA ASP A 158 -8.61 -11.39 -15.26
C ASP A 158 -10.09 -11.09 -15.52
N ARG A 159 -10.92 -12.09 -15.83
CA ARG A 159 -12.38 -11.91 -15.94
C ARG A 159 -13.03 -11.50 -14.62
N VAL A 160 -12.67 -12.13 -13.50
CA VAL A 160 -13.18 -11.74 -12.16
C VAL A 160 -12.86 -10.29 -11.87
N LEU A 161 -11.63 -9.86 -12.13
CA LEU A 161 -11.20 -8.48 -11.90
C LEU A 161 -11.91 -7.52 -12.84
N GLU A 162 -11.99 -7.81 -14.14
CA GLU A 162 -12.70 -6.96 -15.10
C GLU A 162 -14.18 -6.81 -14.75
N ASP A 163 -14.85 -7.91 -14.40
CA ASP A 163 -16.26 -7.90 -14.02
C ASP A 163 -16.49 -7.11 -12.74
N SER A 164 -15.52 -7.06 -11.82
CA SER A 164 -15.59 -6.18 -10.65
C SER A 164 -15.68 -4.70 -11.01
N PHE A 165 -15.23 -4.29 -12.21
CA PHE A 165 -15.40 -2.91 -12.69
C PHE A 165 -16.63 -2.70 -13.56
N LYS A 166 -17.20 -3.78 -14.13
CA LYS A 166 -18.28 -3.72 -15.13
C LYS A 166 -19.66 -4.04 -14.54
N LEU A 167 -19.73 -4.93 -13.55
CA LEU A 167 -20.98 -5.36 -12.92
C LEU A 167 -21.27 -4.51 -11.69
N ASP A 168 -22.54 -4.44 -11.29
CA ASP A 168 -22.88 -3.93 -9.96
C ASP A 168 -22.54 -4.94 -8.86
N GLY A 169 -22.48 -4.48 -7.62
CA GLY A 169 -22.11 -5.30 -6.46
C GLY A 169 -22.97 -6.57 -6.28
N PRO A 170 -24.31 -6.51 -6.31
CA PRO A 170 -25.16 -7.68 -6.20
C PRO A 170 -24.94 -8.71 -7.31
N THR A 171 -24.83 -8.28 -8.57
CA THR A 171 -24.58 -9.17 -9.71
C THR A 171 -23.19 -9.79 -9.63
N PHE A 172 -22.19 -9.01 -9.27
CA PHE A 172 -20.82 -9.47 -9.06
C PHE A 172 -20.75 -10.53 -7.95
N SER A 173 -21.37 -10.26 -6.81
CA SER A 173 -21.42 -11.19 -5.67
C SER A 173 -22.12 -12.50 -6.05
N ALA A 174 -23.29 -12.43 -6.67
CA ALA A 174 -24.03 -13.61 -7.11
C ALA A 174 -23.26 -14.47 -8.12
N ARG A 175 -22.49 -13.84 -9.02
CA ARG A 175 -21.71 -14.53 -10.05
C ARG A 175 -20.46 -15.21 -9.49
N TYR A 176 -19.75 -14.56 -8.57
CA TYR A 176 -18.41 -14.98 -8.14
C TYR A 176 -18.32 -15.47 -6.70
N GLY A 177 -19.40 -15.39 -5.92
CA GLY A 177 -19.41 -15.75 -4.50
C GLY A 177 -18.46 -14.87 -3.68
N VAL A 178 -18.32 -13.61 -4.06
CA VAL A 178 -17.50 -12.62 -3.33
C VAL A 178 -18.43 -11.82 -2.44
N GLU A 179 -18.19 -11.88 -1.14
CA GLU A 179 -18.99 -11.18 -0.14
C GLU A 179 -18.58 -9.72 0.03
N PRO A 180 -19.51 -8.81 0.39
CA PRO A 180 -19.19 -7.43 0.70
C PRO A 180 -18.22 -7.28 1.87
N GLY A 181 -17.26 -6.36 1.70
CA GLY A 181 -16.35 -5.94 2.78
C GLY A 181 -14.88 -6.12 2.44
N TYR A 182 -14.01 -5.75 3.37
CA TYR A 182 -12.56 -5.93 3.19
C TYR A 182 -12.24 -7.41 3.08
N MET A 183 -11.40 -7.77 2.09
CA MET A 183 -10.95 -9.15 1.91
C MET A 183 -10.24 -9.66 3.17
N LYS A 184 -10.71 -10.80 3.70
CA LYS A 184 -10.17 -11.46 4.89
C LYS A 184 -9.79 -12.90 4.55
N GLY A 185 -8.51 -13.23 4.71
CA GLY A 185 -8.02 -14.59 4.46
C GLY A 185 -8.24 -15.03 3.01
N ASP A 186 -8.58 -16.30 2.81
CA ASP A 186 -8.74 -16.90 1.49
C ASP A 186 -10.17 -16.77 0.97
N ASN A 187 -10.37 -16.83 -0.34
CA ASN A 187 -11.68 -17.02 -0.97
C ASN A 187 -11.58 -18.00 -2.15
N ALA A 188 -12.65 -18.17 -2.92
CA ALA A 188 -12.68 -19.12 -4.05
C ALA A 188 -11.71 -18.80 -5.21
N HIS A 189 -11.17 -17.57 -5.24
CA HIS A 189 -10.34 -17.03 -6.33
C HIS A 189 -8.90 -16.78 -5.89
N PHE A 190 -8.65 -16.55 -4.61
CA PHE A 190 -7.37 -16.12 -4.07
C PHE A 190 -7.07 -16.76 -2.71
N ALA A 191 -5.81 -17.15 -2.49
CA ALA A 191 -5.31 -17.56 -1.19
C ALA A 191 -4.32 -16.53 -0.65
N ARG A 192 -4.42 -16.19 0.64
CA ARG A 192 -3.47 -15.33 1.34
C ARG A 192 -2.17 -16.08 1.55
N VAL A 193 -1.08 -15.49 1.08
CA VAL A 193 0.25 -16.11 1.12
C VAL A 193 1.20 -15.42 2.10
N ALA A 194 0.93 -14.17 2.43
CA ALA A 194 1.64 -13.45 3.46
C ALA A 194 0.76 -12.36 4.07
N LYS A 195 1.04 -12.01 5.31
CA LYS A 195 0.50 -10.83 6.01
C LYS A 195 1.68 -10.11 6.65
N VAL A 196 1.87 -8.84 6.31
CA VAL A 196 2.82 -7.97 7.00
C VAL A 196 2.03 -7.08 7.94
N LEU A 197 2.26 -7.27 9.24
CA LEU A 197 1.63 -6.47 10.28
C LEU A 197 2.10 -5.02 10.21
N ALA A 198 1.16 -4.09 10.37
CA ALA A 198 1.49 -2.71 10.62
C ALA A 198 2.21 -2.59 11.96
N VAL A 199 3.28 -1.81 11.93
CA VAL A 199 4.03 -1.39 13.11
C VAL A 199 4.30 0.09 12.93
N TRP A 200 4.19 0.87 13.99
CA TRP A 200 4.51 2.30 13.95
C TRP A 200 5.87 2.54 13.29
N ASN A 201 5.90 3.46 12.32
CA ASN A 201 7.12 3.84 11.58
C ASN A 201 7.79 2.69 10.80
N ARG A 202 7.01 1.66 10.45
CA ARG A 202 7.40 0.61 9.49
C ARG A 202 6.93 0.96 8.08
N ALA A 203 7.82 0.88 7.10
CA ALA A 203 7.44 0.79 5.70
C ALA A 203 7.54 -0.64 5.18
N ILE A 204 6.66 -0.96 4.24
CA ILE A 204 6.84 -2.08 3.32
C ILE A 204 7.03 -1.54 1.91
N PHE A 205 7.83 -2.25 1.12
CA PHE A 205 8.02 -2.02 -0.30
C PHE A 205 7.84 -3.34 -1.04
N TYR A 206 7.10 -3.34 -2.15
CA TYR A 206 6.80 -4.54 -2.90
C TYR A 206 6.57 -4.20 -4.38
N ASP A 207 6.58 -5.22 -5.23
CA ASP A 207 6.18 -5.09 -6.63
C ASP A 207 4.65 -4.92 -6.71
N GLY A 208 4.19 -3.78 -7.24
CA GLY A 208 2.77 -3.42 -7.33
C GLY A 208 1.98 -4.30 -8.31
N SER A 209 2.63 -5.19 -9.06
CA SER A 209 1.95 -6.23 -9.84
C SER A 209 1.51 -7.45 -9.01
N LEU A 210 1.92 -7.53 -7.74
CA LEU A 210 1.46 -8.58 -6.83
C LEU A 210 0.06 -8.28 -6.31
N PHE A 211 -0.76 -9.33 -6.16
CA PHE A 211 -2.07 -9.20 -5.54
C PHE A 211 -1.92 -8.90 -4.06
N HIS A 212 -2.53 -7.80 -3.62
CA HIS A 212 -2.49 -7.35 -2.24
C HIS A 212 -3.75 -6.59 -1.85
N SER A 213 -3.97 -6.43 -0.55
CA SER A 213 -5.06 -5.62 -0.01
C SER A 213 -4.64 -5.00 1.34
N PRO A 214 -5.26 -3.89 1.76
CA PRO A 214 -5.24 -3.53 3.16
C PRO A 214 -5.83 -4.70 3.96
N ASP A 215 -5.13 -5.10 5.01
CA ASP A 215 -5.61 -6.14 5.92
C ASP A 215 -6.33 -5.43 7.07
N VAL A 216 -7.67 -5.55 7.12
CA VAL A 216 -8.54 -4.81 8.03
C VAL A 216 -9.40 -5.80 8.82
N ASP A 217 -8.90 -6.21 9.98
CA ASP A 217 -9.62 -7.16 10.85
C ASP A 217 -10.78 -6.48 11.60
N GLN A 218 -10.55 -5.24 12.08
CA GLN A 218 -11.48 -4.46 12.92
C GLN A 218 -11.90 -3.15 12.23
N PRO A 219 -12.80 -3.21 11.22
CA PRO A 219 -13.21 -2.03 10.47
C PRO A 219 -13.92 -0.96 11.32
N THR A 220 -14.44 -1.31 12.50
CA THR A 220 -15.03 -0.37 13.46
C THR A 220 -14.03 0.61 14.07
N LEU A 221 -12.73 0.35 13.95
CA LEU A 221 -11.66 1.25 14.41
C LEU A 221 -11.27 2.30 13.37
N LEU A 222 -11.76 2.17 12.12
CA LEU A 222 -11.43 3.09 11.05
C LEU A 222 -11.97 4.49 11.35
N SER A 223 -11.17 5.49 11.04
CA SER A 223 -11.46 6.88 11.38
C SER A 223 -10.85 7.83 10.36
N SER A 224 -11.54 8.95 10.13
CA SER A 224 -11.05 10.09 9.33
C SER A 224 -10.04 10.96 10.10
N ASP A 225 -9.86 10.73 11.40
CA ASP A 225 -8.90 11.46 12.22
C ASP A 225 -7.49 10.92 11.98
N ALA A 226 -6.60 11.74 11.41
CA ALA A 226 -5.22 11.34 11.09
C ALA A 226 -4.39 10.94 12.31
N LEU A 227 -4.76 11.39 13.52
CA LEU A 227 -4.08 11.03 14.75
C LEU A 227 -4.59 9.72 15.35
N ARG A 228 -5.73 9.18 14.89
CA ARG A 228 -6.34 7.98 15.50
C ARG A 228 -6.57 6.85 14.50
N GLY A 229 -6.85 7.19 13.25
CA GLY A 229 -7.15 6.27 12.18
C GLY A 229 -5.92 5.64 11.53
N ARG A 230 -6.17 4.84 10.50
CA ARG A 230 -5.14 4.15 9.73
C ARG A 230 -4.49 5.10 8.73
N LEU A 231 -3.64 5.99 9.23
CA LEU A 231 -2.83 6.91 8.42
C LEU A 231 -1.60 6.19 7.83
N THR A 232 -1.41 6.31 6.52
CA THR A 232 -0.22 5.81 5.86
C THR A 232 0.41 6.86 4.94
N LEU A 233 1.74 6.84 4.82
CA LEU A 233 2.43 7.48 3.70
C LEU A 233 2.68 6.41 2.64
N ASN A 234 2.06 6.56 1.48
CA ASN A 234 2.16 5.67 0.36
C ASN A 234 3.13 6.26 -0.68
N GLY A 235 3.99 5.42 -1.23
CA GLY A 235 4.92 5.82 -2.29
C GLY A 235 4.86 4.85 -3.45
N PHE A 236 4.89 5.38 -4.68
CA PHE A 236 4.84 4.61 -5.91
C PHE A 236 6.06 4.96 -6.76
N PHE A 237 6.73 3.95 -7.30
CA PHE A 237 8.00 4.12 -7.99
C PHE A 237 8.04 3.28 -9.27
N THR A 238 8.27 3.91 -10.41
CA THR A 238 8.55 3.19 -11.66
C THR A 238 10.05 3.13 -11.87
N CYS A 239 10.60 1.94 -12.12
CA CYS A 239 12.02 1.69 -12.34
C CYS A 239 12.24 0.88 -13.62
N LYS A 240 13.44 0.93 -14.20
CA LYS A 240 13.87 -0.16 -15.07
C LYS A 240 14.09 -1.42 -14.21
N ARG A 241 13.89 -2.61 -14.77
CA ARG A 241 14.35 -3.84 -14.14
C ARG A 241 15.86 -4.00 -14.35
N GLN A 242 16.49 -4.74 -13.45
CA GLN A 242 17.84 -5.25 -13.69
C GLN A 242 17.80 -6.13 -14.95
N ALA A 243 18.86 -6.07 -15.75
CA ALA A 243 19.03 -7.04 -16.83
C ALA A 243 19.24 -8.42 -16.20
N ALA A 244 18.64 -9.44 -16.80
CA ALA A 244 18.92 -10.83 -16.45
C ALA A 244 20.37 -11.18 -16.76
#